data_AF-A0A957QA05-F1
#
_entry.id   AF-A0A957QA05-F1
#
_cell.length_a   1.000
_cell.length_b   1.000
_cell.length_c   1.000
_cell.angle_alpha   90.00
_cell.angle_beta   90.00
_cell.angle_gamma   90.00
#
_symmetry.space_group_name_H-M   'P 1'
#
loop_
_entity.id
_entity.type
_entity.pdbx_description
1 polymer ?
#
loop_
_entity_poly.entity_id
_entity_poly.type
_entity_poly.pdbx_seq_one_letter_code
_entity_poly.pdbx_strand_id
1 'polypeptide(L)'
;EMRYWFTAAPDQPVVFRYDSAQHAANHERLQQLLAAILAGQREADFPKIADTEINRKRFCSYCIYRSRCNRGVTAGDLEELGDTEDFFAVDVESALEFTLEEVDELAF
;
A
#
# COMPACT_ATOMS: atom_id res chain seq x y z
N GLU A 1 6.83 16.93 -14.32
CA GLU A 1 6.47 15.54 -14.69
C GLU A 1 7.17 14.59 -13.74
N MET A 2 6.62 13.40 -13.54
CA MET A 2 7.29 12.30 -12.84
C MET A 2 7.28 11.09 -13.78
N ARG A 3 8.41 10.40 -13.91
CA ARG A 3 8.55 9.27 -14.81
C ARG A 3 8.88 8.02 -14.02
N TYR A 4 8.08 6.99 -14.22
CA TYR A 4 8.37 5.66 -13.72
C TYR A 4 8.98 4.83 -14.83
N TRP A 5 10.15 4.26 -14.56
CA TRP A 5 10.95 3.54 -15.55
C TRP A 5 10.96 2.06 -15.23
N PHE A 6 10.65 1.22 -16.22
CA PHE A 6 10.65 -0.23 -16.09
C PHE A 6 11.96 -0.81 -16.59
N THR A 7 12.65 -1.58 -15.75
CA THR A 7 13.87 -2.32 -16.14
C THR A 7 13.63 -3.26 -17.31
N ALA A 8 12.46 -3.90 -17.35
CA ALA A 8 12.06 -4.85 -18.40
C ALA A 8 11.64 -4.16 -19.73
N ALA A 9 11.30 -2.88 -19.70
CA ALA A 9 10.85 -2.11 -20.87
C ALA A 9 11.41 -0.68 -20.82
N PRO A 10 12.73 -0.52 -20.99
CA PRO A 10 13.44 0.73 -20.69
C PRO A 10 13.05 1.90 -21.59
N ASP A 11 12.56 1.61 -22.80
CA ASP A 11 12.12 2.60 -23.78
C ASP A 11 10.65 3.00 -23.62
N GLN A 12 9.93 2.41 -22.66
CA GLN A 12 8.50 2.62 -22.43
C GLN A 12 8.22 3.08 -20.98
N PRO A 13 8.73 4.26 -20.56
CA PRO A 13 8.41 4.78 -19.23
C PRO A 13 6.97 5.27 -19.14
N VAL A 14 6.35 5.11 -17.98
CA VAL A 14 5.05 5.73 -17.68
C VAL A 14 5.28 7.15 -17.16
N VAL A 15 4.61 8.11 -17.77
CA VAL A 15 4.72 9.53 -17.42
C VAL A 15 3.48 9.96 -16.66
N PHE A 16 3.66 10.40 -15.42
CA PHE A 16 2.62 10.96 -14.59
C PHE A 16 2.67 12.49 -14.65
N ARG A 17 1.49 13.10 -14.70
CA ARG A 17 1.37 14.53 -14.44
C ARG A 17 1.86 14.78 -13.02
N TYR A 18 2.85 15.65 -12.89
CA TYR A 18 3.41 16.06 -11.62
C TYR A 18 3.93 17.48 -11.77
N ASP A 19 3.37 18.39 -11.01
CA ASP A 19 3.65 19.82 -11.04
C ASP A 19 4.04 20.34 -9.65
N SER A 20 4.37 21.63 -9.57
CA SER A 20 4.82 22.25 -8.33
C SER A 20 3.75 22.23 -7.23
N ALA A 21 2.47 22.34 -7.60
CA ALA A 21 1.36 22.29 -6.64
C ALA A 21 1.25 20.89 -6.03
N GLN A 22 1.32 19.84 -6.85
CA GLN A 22 1.34 18.45 -6.38
C GLN A 22 2.57 18.15 -5.53
N HIS A 23 3.73 18.70 -5.89
CA HIS A 23 4.94 18.56 -5.10
C HIS A 23 4.80 19.19 -3.70
N ALA A 24 4.26 20.41 -3.62
CA ALA A 24 4.03 21.08 -2.34
C ALA A 24 3.04 20.32 -1.45
N ALA A 25 1.92 19.87 -2.02
CA ALA A 25 0.91 19.09 -1.30
C ALA A 25 1.47 17.75 -0.79
N ASN A 26 2.23 17.03 -1.63
CA ASN A 26 2.89 15.79 -1.22
C ASN A 26 3.90 16.02 -0.10
N HIS A 27 4.71 17.10 -0.21
CA HIS A 27 5.66 17.45 0.83
C HIS A 27 4.95 17.70 2.17
N GLU A 28 3.89 18.51 2.19
CA GLU A 28 3.12 18.77 3.40
C GLU A 28 2.54 17.49 4.01
N ARG A 29 1.90 16.65 3.18
CA ARG A 29 1.35 15.35 3.63
C ARG A 29 2.43 14.47 4.26
N LEU A 30 3.61 14.38 3.64
CA LEU A 30 4.71 13.58 4.17
C LEU A 30 5.22 14.14 5.50
N GLN A 31 5.32 15.46 5.65
CA GLN A 31 5.70 16.09 6.92
C GLN A 31 4.69 15.78 8.03
N GLN A 32 3.39 15.82 7.72
CA GLN A 32 2.34 15.47 8.69
C GLN A 32 2.42 13.99 9.10
N LEU A 33 2.63 13.08 8.16
CA LEU A 33 2.80 11.65 8.45
C LEU A 33 4.05 11.40 9.32
N LEU A 34 5.17 12.05 9.02
CA LEU A 34 6.39 11.97 9.83
C LEU A 34 6.14 12.47 11.25
N ALA A 35 5.47 13.61 11.40
CA ALA A 35 5.13 14.15 12.70
C ALA A 35 4.26 13.17 13.51
N ALA A 36 3.26 12.54 12.88
CA ALA A 36 2.41 11.54 13.53
C ALA A 36 3.21 10.30 13.98
N ILE A 37 4.09 9.78 13.12
CA ILE A 37 4.94 8.62 13.44
C ILE A 37 5.89 8.96 14.60
N LEU A 38 6.52 10.13 14.59
CA LEU A 38 7.47 10.55 15.63
C LEU A 38 6.78 10.91 16.96
N ALA A 39 5.51 11.30 16.93
CA ALA A 39 4.73 11.61 18.12
C ALA A 39 4.19 10.35 18.82
N GLY A 40 4.04 9.23 18.12
CA GLY A 40 3.58 7.97 18.70
C GLY A 40 4.59 7.41 19.72
N GLN A 41 4.12 7.03 20.90
CA GLN A 41 4.99 6.53 21.99
C GLN A 41 4.58 5.15 22.51
N ARG A 42 3.38 4.69 22.20
CA ARG A 42 2.80 3.45 22.75
C ARG A 42 2.24 2.59 21.63
N GLU A 43 2.03 1.30 21.93
CA GLU A 43 1.45 0.35 20.96
C GLU A 43 0.09 0.80 20.41
N ALA A 44 -0.73 1.45 21.24
CA ALA A 44 -2.03 1.96 20.81
C ALA A 44 -1.95 3.03 19.72
N ASP A 45 -0.82 3.74 19.61
CA ASP A 45 -0.58 4.75 18.58
C ASP A 45 -0.18 4.12 17.23
N PHE A 46 0.13 2.82 17.23
CA PHE A 46 0.49 2.01 16.06
C PHE A 46 -0.38 0.75 15.99
N PRO A 47 -1.70 0.89 15.74
CA PRO A 47 -2.61 -0.24 15.74
C PRO A 47 -2.22 -1.26 14.67
N LYS A 48 -2.35 -2.54 15.01
CA LYS A 48 -2.24 -3.63 14.04
C LYS A 48 -3.31 -3.43 12.96
N ILE A 49 -2.97 -3.70 11.71
CA ILE A 49 -3.94 -3.68 10.62
C ILE A 49 -5.16 -4.55 10.93
N ALA A 50 -6.34 -4.19 10.40
CA ALA A 50 -7.55 -4.97 10.59
C ALA A 50 -7.37 -6.42 10.14
N ASP A 51 -7.92 -7.36 10.91
CA ASP A 51 -7.74 -8.79 10.69
C ASP A 51 -8.74 -9.34 9.67
N THR A 52 -8.57 -8.94 8.40
CA THR A 52 -9.41 -9.36 7.28
C THR A 52 -8.66 -10.35 6.38
N GLU A 53 -9.40 -11.14 5.61
CA GLU A 53 -8.79 -12.10 4.67
C GLU A 53 -7.86 -11.42 3.66
N ILE A 54 -8.27 -10.26 3.13
CA ILE A 54 -7.47 -9.45 2.21
C ILE A 54 -6.16 -9.01 2.88
N ASN A 55 -6.21 -8.53 4.13
CA ASN A 55 -5.01 -8.09 4.84
C ASN A 55 -4.12 -9.26 5.24
N ARG A 56 -4.71 -10.42 5.53
CA ARG A 56 -3.97 -11.66 5.79
C ARG A 56 -3.14 -12.05 4.58
N LYS A 57 -3.74 -12.04 3.38
CA LYS A 57 -3.07 -12.35 2.10
C LYS A 57 -2.03 -11.29 1.70
N ARG A 58 -2.36 -10.00 1.79
CA ARG A 58 -1.51 -8.91 1.26
C ARG A 58 -0.39 -8.44 2.20
N PHE A 59 -0.66 -8.36 3.50
CA PHE A 59 0.26 -7.75 4.46
C PHE A 59 0.81 -8.76 5.46
N CYS A 60 -0.04 -9.60 6.03
CA CYS A 60 0.39 -10.49 7.09
C CYS A 60 1.23 -11.66 6.56
N SER A 61 0.97 -12.18 5.35
CA SER A 61 1.69 -13.36 4.82
C SER A 61 3.20 -13.11 4.68
N TYR A 62 3.59 -11.87 4.41
CA TYR A 62 4.99 -11.45 4.24
C TYR A 62 5.58 -10.78 5.50
N CYS A 63 4.80 -10.64 6.57
CA CYS A 63 5.24 -9.93 7.77
C CYS A 63 6.15 -10.82 8.63
N ILE A 64 7.43 -10.44 8.74
CA ILE A 64 8.42 -11.13 9.59
C ILE A 64 8.05 -11.16 11.08
N TYR A 65 7.13 -10.29 11.50
CA TYR A 65 6.64 -10.19 12.87
C TYR A 65 5.32 -10.95 13.11
N ARG A 66 4.81 -11.72 12.13
CA ARG A 66 3.50 -12.39 12.25
C ARG A 66 3.37 -13.28 13.48
N SER A 67 4.44 -13.97 13.86
CA SER A 67 4.49 -14.78 15.09
C SER A 67 4.26 -13.98 16.38
N ARG A 68 4.47 -12.66 16.34
CA ARG A 68 4.22 -11.72 17.45
C ARG A 68 2.84 -11.06 17.38
N CYS A 69 2.08 -11.28 16.31
CA CYS A 69 0.77 -10.67 16.13
C CYS A 69 -0.34 -11.35 16.94
N ASN A 70 -0.09 -12.57 17.47
CA ASN A 70 -1.09 -13.45 18.09
C ASN A 70 -2.26 -13.79 17.13
N ARG A 71 -1.96 -13.86 15.82
CA ARG A 71 -2.93 -14.15 14.73
C ARG A 71 -2.50 -15.33 13.85
N GLY A 72 -1.53 -16.12 14.33
CA GLY A 72 -0.90 -17.23 13.62
C GLY A 72 0.58 -17.35 14.01
N VAL A 73 1.16 -18.54 13.82
CA VAL A 73 2.55 -18.85 14.23
C VAL A 73 3.53 -18.94 13.06
N THR A 74 3.03 -19.19 11.85
CA THR A 74 3.82 -19.28 10.62
C THR A 74 3.49 -18.11 9.69
N ALA A 75 4.50 -17.61 8.98
CA ALA A 75 4.30 -16.76 7.80
C ALA A 75 3.43 -17.52 6.77
N GLY A 76 2.74 -16.80 5.89
CA GLY A 76 1.97 -17.44 4.83
C GLY A 76 2.92 -18.22 3.91
N ASP A 77 2.42 -19.29 3.29
CA ASP A 77 3.21 -20.02 2.31
C ASP A 77 3.39 -19.14 1.06
N LEU A 78 4.61 -19.04 0.56
CA LEU A 78 4.87 -18.30 -0.67
C LEU A 78 4.23 -19.00 -1.88
N GLU A 79 4.05 -20.32 -1.80
CA GLU A 79 3.41 -21.15 -2.84
C GLU A 79 1.88 -20.95 -2.88
N GLU A 80 1.25 -20.54 -1.78
CA GLU A 80 -0.19 -20.20 -1.72
C GLU A 80 -0.52 -18.84 -2.35
N LEU A 81 0.49 -18.05 -2.72
CA LEU A 81 0.28 -16.71 -3.25
C LEU A 81 -0.26 -16.68 -4.69
N GLY A 82 -0.43 -17.83 -5.35
CA GLY A 82 -0.78 -17.86 -6.76
C GLY A 82 0.30 -17.19 -7.61
N ASP A 83 0.00 -16.96 -8.89
CA ASP A 83 0.97 -16.30 -9.77
C ASP A 83 1.28 -14.89 -9.24
N THR A 84 2.55 -14.49 -9.21
CA THR A 84 2.93 -13.11 -8.83
C THR A 84 2.26 -12.07 -9.74
N GLU A 85 1.88 -12.49 -10.95
CA GLU A 85 1.03 -11.71 -11.85
C GLU A 85 -0.35 -11.46 -11.23
N ASP A 86 -1.03 -12.39 -10.54
CA ASP A 86 -2.33 -12.11 -9.89
C ASP A 86 -2.25 -11.10 -8.73
N PHE A 87 -1.06 -10.88 -8.16
CA PHE A 87 -0.84 -9.91 -7.09
C PHE A 87 -0.65 -8.47 -7.60
N PHE A 88 -0.16 -8.32 -8.84
CA PHE A 88 0.12 -7.02 -9.47
C PHE A 88 -0.72 -6.77 -10.74
N ALA A 89 -1.43 -7.78 -11.27
CA ALA A 89 -2.44 -7.70 -12.32
C ALA A 89 -3.74 -7.19 -11.70
N VAL A 90 -3.67 -5.98 -11.13
CA VAL A 90 -4.79 -5.10 -11.39
C VAL A 90 -4.55 -4.65 -12.81
N ASP A 91 -5.41 -5.05 -13.74
CA ASP A 91 -5.52 -4.34 -15.01
C ASP A 91 -5.58 -2.85 -14.65
N VAL A 92 -4.51 -2.11 -14.95
CA VAL A 92 -4.32 -0.75 -14.44
C VAL A 92 -5.42 0.17 -14.98
N GLU A 93 -6.01 -0.17 -16.13
CA GLU A 93 -7.19 0.50 -16.66
C GLU A 93 -8.41 0.24 -15.78
N SER A 94 -8.75 -1.02 -15.49
CA SER A 94 -9.82 -1.37 -14.53
C SER A 94 -9.54 -0.85 -13.10
N ALA A 95 -8.28 -0.77 -12.67
CA ALA A 95 -7.86 -0.31 -11.35
C ALA A 95 -8.11 1.17 -11.10
N LEU A 96 -8.09 1.96 -12.18
CA LEU A 96 -8.21 3.42 -12.16
C LEU A 96 -9.59 3.89 -12.62
N GLU A 97 -10.45 2.98 -13.06
CA GLU A 97 -11.85 3.22 -13.39
C GLU A 97 -12.73 3.06 -12.14
N PHE A 98 -12.40 3.79 -11.08
CA PHE A 98 -13.32 3.99 -9.96
C PHE A 98 -13.67 5.47 -9.84
N THR A 99 -14.95 5.75 -9.65
CA THR A 99 -15.46 7.10 -9.37
C THR A 99 -15.45 7.36 -7.88
N LEU A 100 -15.44 8.64 -7.48
CA LEU A 100 -15.41 9.02 -6.06
C LEU A 100 -16.64 8.51 -5.28
N GLU A 101 -17.71 8.13 -5.98
CA GLU A 101 -18.96 7.58 -5.44
C GLU A 101 -18.85 6.10 -5.05
N GLU A 102 -17.84 5.38 -5.56
CA GLU A 102 -17.62 3.93 -5.30
C GLU A 102 -16.68 3.68 -4.12
N VAL A 103 -16.11 4.74 -3.56
CA VAL A 103 -15.25 4.68 -2.37
C VAL A 103 -16.12 4.87 -1.13
N ASP A 104 -16.44 3.77 -0.45
CA ASP A 104 -17.21 3.81 0.81
C ASP A 104 -16.48 4.68 1.86
N GLU A 105 -17.21 5.61 2.46
CA GLU A 105 -16.70 6.44 3.55
C GLU A 105 -16.35 5.57 4.76
N LEU A 106 -15.07 5.53 5.11
CA LEU A 106 -14.64 4.99 6.40
C LEU A 106 -15.08 5.97 7.50
N ALA A 107 -16.23 5.71 8.11
CA ALA A 107 -16.72 6.44 9.26
C ALA A 107 -15.73 6.32 10.43
N PHE A 108 -15.29 7.46 10.97
CA PHE A 108 -14.52 7.57 12.20
C PHE A 108 -15.43 7.74 13.42
#